data_AF-A0A350W2G9-F1
#
_entry.id   AF-A0A350W2G9-F1
#
_cell.length_a   1.000
_cell.length_b   1.000
_cell.length_c   1.000
_cell.angle_alpha   90.00
_cell.angle_beta   90.00
_cell.angle_gamma   90.00
#
_symmetry.space_group_name_H-M   'P 1'
#
loop_
_entity.id
_entity.type
_entity.pdbx_description
1 polymer ?
#
loop_
_entity_poly.entity_id
_entity_poly.type
_entity_poly.pdbx_seq_one_letter_code
_entity_poly.pdbx_strand_id
1 'polypeptide(L)'
;AISLKTVGYNLRSSGYKTGDVKKIKTVGRTSSNRVKEILVEHSKGVLWLRSNRFRMAMNPNILRSTNFTVKIKNGVAYFRGHGWGHGVGMCQWGAKGMAENGWNYKKILKHYYRGAEIINEGQ
;
A
#
# COMPACT_ATOMS: atom_id res chain seq x y z
N ALA A 1 -0.75 -8.91 -11.84
CA ALA A 1 -0.62 -10.23 -11.21
C ALA A 1 0.87 -10.49 -10.96
N ILE A 2 1.23 -11.31 -9.97
CA ILE A 2 2.64 -11.59 -9.62
C ILE A 2 2.76 -13.10 -9.38
N SER A 3 3.72 -13.78 -10.00
CA SER A 3 3.94 -15.21 -9.74
C SER A 3 4.39 -15.44 -8.29
N LEU A 4 4.01 -16.56 -7.66
CA LEU A 4 4.45 -16.87 -6.30
C LEU A 4 5.98 -17.03 -6.21
N LYS A 5 6.63 -17.48 -7.30
CA LYS A 5 8.10 -17.49 -7.42
C LYS A 5 8.68 -16.08 -7.32
N THR A 6 8.10 -15.12 -8.05
CA THR A 6 8.49 -13.70 -7.99
C THR A 6 8.23 -13.10 -6.62
N VAL A 7 7.09 -13.43 -5.96
CA VAL A 7 6.83 -12.98 -4.59
C VAL A 7 7.93 -13.47 -3.64
N GLY A 8 8.27 -14.77 -3.70
CA GLY A 8 9.32 -15.33 -2.87
C GLY A 8 10.70 -14.72 -3.13
N TYR A 9 11.05 -14.49 -4.41
CA TYR A 9 12.28 -13.81 -4.81
C TYR A 9 12.35 -12.40 -4.23
N ASN A 10 11.31 -11.59 -4.46
CA ASN A 10 11.25 -10.21 -4.00
C ASN A 10 11.33 -10.08 -2.47
N LEU A 11 10.69 -11.00 -1.73
CA LEU A 11 10.79 -11.06 -0.27
C LEU A 11 12.23 -11.37 0.18
N ARG A 12 12.90 -12.33 -0.46
CA ARG A 12 14.32 -12.63 -0.16
C ARG A 12 15.24 -11.46 -0.47
N SER A 13 15.08 -10.83 -1.64
CA SER A 13 15.87 -9.65 -2.02
C SER A 13 15.63 -8.45 -1.11
N SER A 14 14.49 -8.42 -0.41
CA SER A 14 14.17 -7.42 0.61
C SER A 14 14.62 -7.82 2.04
N GLY A 15 15.40 -8.90 2.17
CA GLY A 15 15.98 -9.36 3.44
C GLY A 15 15.13 -10.34 4.25
N TYR A 16 13.97 -10.79 3.74
CA TYR A 16 13.12 -11.74 4.46
C TYR A 16 13.54 -13.18 4.23
N LYS A 17 13.56 -13.98 5.30
CA LYS A 17 13.82 -15.43 5.23
C LYS A 17 12.58 -16.16 4.73
N THR A 18 12.42 -16.30 3.41
CA THR A 18 11.28 -17.02 2.80
C THR A 18 11.71 -18.12 1.84
N GLY A 19 11.01 -19.25 1.91
CA GLY A 19 11.12 -20.35 0.94
C GLY A 19 10.25 -20.14 -0.31
N ASP A 20 9.77 -21.24 -0.87
CA ASP A 20 8.81 -21.22 -1.98
C ASP A 20 7.43 -20.85 -1.45
N VAL A 21 6.88 -19.76 -1.97
CA VAL A 21 5.59 -19.24 -1.51
C VAL A 21 4.47 -20.13 -2.03
N LYS A 22 3.59 -20.55 -1.11
CA LYS A 22 2.42 -21.39 -1.40
C LYS A 22 1.11 -20.62 -1.25
N LYS A 23 1.04 -19.72 -0.25
CA LYS A 23 -0.19 -18.98 0.06
C LYS A 23 0.11 -17.58 0.56
N ILE A 24 -0.83 -16.67 0.30
CA ILE A 24 -0.82 -15.29 0.78
C ILE A 24 -2.22 -15.01 1.33
N LYS A 25 -2.30 -14.53 2.56
CA LYS A 25 -3.55 -14.13 3.22
C LYS A 25 -3.42 -12.69 3.71
N THR A 26 -4.49 -11.91 3.60
CA THR A 26 -4.58 -10.56 4.18
C THR A 26 -5.24 -10.65 5.56
N VAL A 27 -4.67 -9.99 6.57
CA VAL A 27 -5.17 -10.01 7.95
C VAL A 27 -5.43 -8.58 8.42
N GLY A 28 -6.65 -8.35 8.87
CA GLY A 28 -7.10 -7.06 9.40
C GLY A 28 -7.17 -5.93 8.36
N ARG A 29 -8.03 -4.96 8.64
CA ARG A 29 -8.17 -3.74 7.84
C ARG A 29 -8.19 -2.50 8.73
N THR A 30 -7.72 -1.39 8.17
CA THR A 30 -7.87 -0.05 8.75
C THR A 30 -9.24 0.54 8.41
N SER A 31 -9.62 1.65 9.04
CA SER A 31 -10.84 2.39 8.71
C SER A 31 -10.89 2.87 7.26
N SER A 32 -9.74 3.14 6.62
CA SER A 32 -9.63 3.47 5.20
C SER A 32 -9.56 2.23 4.28
N ASN A 33 -9.97 1.07 4.78
CA ASN A 33 -10.03 -0.22 4.08
C ASN A 33 -8.66 -0.75 3.60
N ARG A 34 -7.55 -0.23 4.13
CA ARG A 34 -6.21 -0.75 3.83
C ARG A 34 -5.92 -1.99 4.65
N VAL A 35 -5.35 -3.02 4.04
CA VAL A 35 -4.87 -4.23 4.69
C VAL A 35 -3.80 -3.86 5.71
N LYS A 36 -3.92 -4.35 6.95
CA LYS A 36 -2.94 -4.11 8.01
C LYS A 36 -1.73 -5.02 7.85
N GLU A 37 -2.00 -6.31 7.71
CA GLU A 37 -0.98 -7.36 7.76
C GLU A 37 -1.18 -8.40 6.67
N ILE A 38 -0.09 -9.07 6.33
CA ILE A 38 -0.06 -10.17 5.37
C ILE A 38 0.65 -11.34 6.02
N LEU A 39 0.07 -12.51 5.79
CA LEU A 39 0.62 -13.80 6.14
C LEU A 39 1.02 -14.49 4.84
N VAL A 40 2.30 -14.85 4.73
CA VAL A 40 2.87 -15.58 3.60
C VAL A 40 3.27 -16.98 4.07
N GLU A 41 2.53 -17.99 3.63
CA GLU A 41 2.88 -19.40 3.88
C GLU A 41 3.88 -19.84 2.80
N HIS A 42 5.04 -20.34 3.22
CA HIS A 42 6.11 -20.78 2.33
C HIS A 42 6.75 -22.08 2.80
N SER A 43 7.60 -22.71 1.97
CA SER A 43 8.19 -24.02 2.30
C SER A 43 8.98 -24.06 3.62
N LYS A 44 9.53 -22.92 4.08
CA LYS A 44 10.26 -22.78 5.34
C LYS A 44 9.41 -22.36 6.57
N GLY A 45 8.07 -22.30 6.45
CA GLY A 45 7.18 -21.85 7.52
C GLY A 45 6.28 -20.68 7.10
N VAL A 46 5.96 -19.80 8.07
CA VAL A 46 5.02 -18.69 7.87
C VAL A 46 5.71 -17.36 8.18
N LEU A 47 5.68 -16.43 7.23
CA LEU A 47 6.12 -15.06 7.43
C LEU A 47 4.92 -14.14 7.68
N TRP A 48 4.94 -13.46 8.82
CA TRP A 48 4.02 -12.38 9.15
C TRP A 48 4.69 -11.03 8.94
N LEU A 49 4.03 -10.12 8.22
CA LEU A 49 4.56 -8.78 8.00
C LEU A 49 3.45 -7.73 7.81
N ARG A 50 3.76 -6.48 8.17
CA ARG A 50 2.91 -5.34 7.85
C ARG A 50 2.72 -5.23 6.34
N SER A 51 1.50 -4.92 5.90
CA SER A 51 1.14 -4.85 4.48
C SER A 51 1.99 -3.83 3.70
N ASN A 52 2.38 -2.71 4.34
CA ASN A 52 3.24 -1.74 3.68
C ASN A 52 4.66 -2.29 3.41
N ARG A 53 5.22 -3.12 4.31
CA ARG A 53 6.52 -3.77 4.08
C ARG A 53 6.44 -4.76 2.91
N PHE A 54 5.36 -5.53 2.85
CA PHE A 54 5.08 -6.41 1.70
C PHE A 54 4.97 -5.61 0.40
N ARG A 55 4.23 -4.49 0.43
CA ARG A 55 4.09 -3.58 -0.72
C ARG A 55 5.42 -3.05 -1.24
N MET A 56 6.29 -2.60 -0.34
CA MET A 56 7.63 -2.13 -0.73
C MET A 56 8.45 -3.25 -1.38
N ALA A 57 8.42 -4.46 -0.81
CA ALA A 57 9.10 -5.62 -1.38
C ALA A 57 8.57 -5.99 -2.78
N MET A 58 7.27 -5.83 -3.03
CA MET A 58 6.65 -6.14 -4.33
C MET A 58 6.87 -5.06 -5.41
N ASN A 59 7.61 -3.98 -5.11
CA ASN A 59 7.68 -2.75 -5.88
C ASN A 59 6.35 -1.94 -5.81
N PRO A 60 6.36 -0.71 -5.25
CA PRO A 60 5.18 0.16 -5.15
C PRO A 60 4.51 0.56 -6.48
N ASN A 61 5.19 0.41 -7.62
CA ASN A 61 4.61 0.63 -8.95
C ASN A 61 3.80 -0.58 -9.44
N ILE A 62 4.13 -1.78 -8.94
CA ILE A 62 3.38 -3.01 -9.21
C ILE A 62 2.23 -3.16 -8.22
N LEU A 63 2.51 -3.02 -6.92
CA LEU A 63 1.52 -3.03 -5.86
C LEU A 63 1.26 -1.59 -5.37
N ARG A 64 0.33 -0.92 -6.06
CA ARG A 64 0.12 0.54 -5.94
C ARG A 64 -0.25 1.02 -4.54
N SER A 65 -1.02 0.26 -3.79
CA SER A 65 -1.46 0.60 -2.44
C SER A 65 -1.55 -0.64 -1.55
N THR A 66 -1.88 -0.44 -0.27
CA THR A 66 -2.26 -1.52 0.66
C THR A 66 -3.79 -1.74 0.70
N ASN A 67 -4.56 -1.04 -0.13
CA ASN A 67 -6.01 -1.26 -0.27
C ASN A 67 -6.25 -2.21 -1.43
N PHE A 68 -6.14 -3.51 -1.15
CA PHE A 68 -6.38 -4.57 -2.12
C PHE A 68 -7.01 -5.82 -1.50
N THR A 69 -7.43 -6.72 -2.38
CA THR A 69 -7.70 -8.13 -2.12
C THR A 69 -6.71 -8.96 -2.94
N VAL A 70 -6.43 -10.19 -2.51
CA VAL A 70 -5.54 -11.12 -3.22
C VAL A 70 -6.27 -12.44 -3.46
N LYS A 71 -6.18 -12.95 -4.69
CA LYS A 71 -6.61 -14.31 -5.05
C LYS A 71 -5.44 -15.05 -5.68
N ILE A 72 -5.25 -16.31 -5.31
CA ILE A 72 -4.19 -17.14 -5.88
C ILE A 72 -4.83 -18.15 -6.82
N LYS A 73 -4.31 -18.26 -8.05
CA LYS A 73 -4.71 -19.26 -9.04
C LYS A 73 -3.47 -19.70 -9.81
N ASN A 74 -3.27 -21.01 -9.95
CA ASN A 74 -2.19 -21.61 -10.74
C ASN A 74 -0.78 -21.02 -10.45
N GLY A 75 -0.43 -20.86 -9.17
CA GLY A 75 0.88 -20.31 -8.77
C GLY A 75 1.04 -18.81 -9.03
N VAL A 76 -0.04 -18.08 -9.30
CA VAL A 76 -0.04 -16.63 -9.53
C VAL A 76 -0.95 -15.93 -8.54
N ALA A 77 -0.45 -14.86 -7.93
CA ALA A 77 -1.21 -13.96 -7.06
C ALA A 77 -1.80 -12.79 -7.87
N TYR A 78 -3.11 -12.67 -7.85
CA TYR A 78 -3.89 -11.61 -8.48
C TYR A 78 -4.31 -10.61 -7.41
N PHE A 79 -3.74 -9.41 -7.47
CA PHE A 79 -4.07 -8.29 -6.60
C PHE A 79 -5.09 -7.39 -7.28
N ARG A 80 -6.23 -7.14 -6.63
CA ARG A 80 -7.25 -6.18 -7.09
C ARG A 80 -7.51 -5.17 -5.98
N GLY A 81 -7.37 -3.89 -6.28
CA GLY A 81 -7.41 -2.84 -5.28
C GLY A 81 -7.58 -1.44 -5.85
N HIS A 82 -7.56 -0.45 -4.95
CA HIS A 82 -7.80 0.96 -5.28
C HIS A 82 -6.70 1.86 -4.72
N GLY A 83 -6.55 3.03 -5.35
CA GLY A 83 -5.61 4.07 -4.94
C GLY A 83 -4.15 3.75 -5.24
N TRP A 84 -3.31 4.78 -5.07
CA TRP A 84 -1.88 4.71 -5.26
C TRP A 84 -1.21 5.51 -4.13
N GLY A 85 -0.26 4.89 -3.43
CA GLY A 85 0.48 5.53 -2.34
C GLY A 85 0.10 5.06 -0.94
N HIS A 86 0.75 5.66 0.06
CA HIS A 86 0.64 5.30 1.47
C HIS A 86 -0.66 5.78 2.14
N GLY A 87 -1.41 6.69 1.51
CA GLY A 87 -2.76 7.12 1.91
C GLY A 87 -2.84 7.76 3.28
N VAL A 88 -1.85 8.60 3.58
CA VAL A 88 -1.83 9.48 4.75
C VAL A 88 -1.64 10.90 4.22
N GLY A 89 -2.30 11.87 4.85
CA GLY A 89 -2.22 13.28 4.44
C GLY A 89 -3.00 13.55 3.15
N MET A 90 -2.37 14.27 2.22
CA MET A 90 -3.03 14.81 1.03
C MET A 90 -3.14 13.81 -0.13
N CYS A 91 -4.37 13.60 -0.61
CA CYS A 91 -4.60 12.93 -1.89
C CYS A 91 -4.35 13.92 -3.03
N GLN A 92 -3.28 13.74 -3.80
CA GLN A 92 -2.91 14.65 -4.90
C GLN A 92 -4.04 14.82 -5.94
N TRP A 93 -4.69 13.72 -6.35
CA TRP A 93 -5.84 13.77 -7.27
C TRP A 93 -7.05 14.46 -6.66
N GLY A 94 -7.30 14.26 -5.35
CA GLY A 94 -8.37 14.96 -4.66
C GLY A 94 -8.08 16.46 -4.52
N ALA A 95 -6.83 16.84 -4.27
CA ALA A 95 -6.39 18.25 -4.27
C ALA A 95 -6.57 18.90 -5.64
N LYS A 96 -6.21 18.21 -6.73
CA LYS A 96 -6.48 18.66 -8.11
C LYS A 96 -7.97 18.89 -8.35
N GLY A 97 -8.81 17.92 -8.00
CA GLY A 97 -10.27 18.06 -8.14
C GLY A 97 -10.85 19.20 -7.30
N MET A 98 -10.35 19.43 -6.09
CA MET A 98 -10.75 20.59 -5.28
C MET A 98 -10.33 21.91 -5.95
N ALA A 99 -9.12 21.99 -6.50
CA ALA A 99 -8.64 23.16 -7.23
C ALA A 99 -9.48 23.43 -8.49
N GLU A 100 -9.82 22.39 -9.25
CA GLU A 100 -10.72 22.46 -10.41
C GLU A 100 -12.13 22.94 -10.02
N ASN A 101 -12.56 22.67 -8.79
CA ASN A 101 -13.80 23.19 -8.20
C ASN A 101 -13.61 24.56 -7.50
N GLY A 102 -12.51 25.27 -7.77
CA GLY A 102 -12.28 26.65 -7.30
C GLY A 102 -11.73 26.78 -5.87
N TRP A 103 -11.30 25.69 -5.23
CA TRP A 103 -10.66 25.79 -3.92
C TRP A 103 -9.23 26.29 -4.05
N ASN A 104 -8.85 27.28 -3.23
CA ASN A 104 -7.45 27.70 -3.12
C ASN A 104 -6.62 26.73 -2.27
N TYR A 105 -5.28 26.83 -2.37
CA TYR A 105 -4.36 25.95 -1.66
C TYR A 105 -4.58 25.96 -0.14
N LYS A 106 -4.93 27.11 0.46
CA LYS A 106 -5.17 27.22 1.91
C LYS A 106 -6.34 26.34 2.35
N LYS A 107 -7.46 26.36 1.61
CA LYS A 107 -8.63 25.51 1.87
C LYS A 107 -8.31 24.03 1.67
N ILE A 108 -7.56 23.71 0.60
CA ILE A 108 -7.14 22.33 0.30
C ILE A 108 -6.26 21.78 1.42
N LEU A 109 -5.23 22.52 1.84
CA LEU A 109 -4.34 22.08 2.92
C LEU A 109 -5.09 21.90 4.24
N LYS A 110 -5.96 22.84 4.62
CA LYS A 110 -6.79 22.71 5.85
C LYS A 110 -7.76 21.52 5.80
N HIS A 111 -8.20 21.10 4.62
CA HIS A 111 -9.02 19.89 4.46
C HIS A 111 -8.22 18.61 4.80
N TYR A 112 -7.00 18.49 4.28
CA TYR A 112 -6.16 17.29 4.46
C TYR A 112 -5.38 17.28 5.79
N TYR A 113 -5.04 18.46 6.31
CA TYR A 113 -4.24 18.64 7.51
C TYR A 113 -5.02 19.49 8.52
N ARG A 114 -6.01 18.86 9.16
CA ARG A 114 -6.88 19.52 10.15
C ARG A 114 -6.03 20.00 11.33
N GLY A 115 -6.16 21.28 11.67
CA GLY A 115 -5.37 21.92 12.73
C GLY A 115 -3.99 22.39 12.31
N ALA A 116 -3.57 22.21 11.05
CA ALA A 116 -2.33 22.78 10.55
C ALA A 116 -2.46 24.29 10.30
N GLU A 117 -1.41 25.02 10.65
CA GLU A 117 -1.25 26.43 10.35
C GLU A 117 -0.30 26.63 9.17
N ILE A 118 -0.57 27.67 8.38
CA ILE A 118 0.30 28.05 7.26
C ILE A 118 1.13 29.22 7.76
N ILE A 119 2.42 28.98 7.94
CA ILE A 119 3.41 29.99 8.31
C ILE A 119 4.18 30.44 7.06
N ASN A 120 4.51 31.72 6.98
CA ASN A 120 5.46 32.22 6.00
C ASN A 120 6.82 32.31 6.68
N GLU A 121 7.75 31.42 6.34
CA GLU A 121 9.14 31.53 6.81
C GLU A 121 9.86 32.62 5.99
N GLY A 122 9.75 33.88 6.45
CA GLY A 122 10.36 35.02 5.77
C GLY A 122 9.78 36.40 6.09
N GLN A 123 8.93 36.52 7.12
CA GLN A 123 8.56 37.80 7.75
C GLN A 123 8.69 37.67 9.26
#